data_AF-A0A1C6JAT7-F1
#
_entry.id   AF-A0A1C6JAT7-F1
#
_cell.length_a   1.000
_cell.length_b   1.000
_cell.length_c   1.000
_cell.angle_alpha   90.00
_cell.angle_beta   90.00
_cell.angle_gamma   90.00
#
_symmetry.space_group_name_H-M   'P 1'
#
loop_
_entity.id
_entity.type
_entity.pdbx_description
1 polymer ?
#
loop_
_entity_poly.entity_id
_entity_poly.type
_entity_poly.pdbx_seq_one_letter_code
_entity_poly.pdbx_strand_id
1 'polypeptide(L)'
;MVRLKATKTGLYRLVAEYVDNLPIMRSGTQFIKYPRTQDYALDWITTEWNTAHAFFSTCMGRPLLSIEIKDGETGKTVSRKVYSLDMQDLWERGMVEEFVTAAERRRLERGGDNGGLSTAT
;
A
#
# COMPACT_ATOMS: atom_id res chain seq x y z
N MET A 1 5.65 5.69 -13.72
CA MET A 1 5.72 5.86 -12.25
C MET A 1 5.41 4.54 -11.57
N VAL A 2 5.89 4.31 -10.34
CA VAL A 2 5.56 3.10 -9.56
C VAL A 2 4.58 3.48 -8.45
N ARG A 3 3.59 2.63 -8.18
CA ARG A 3 2.64 2.80 -7.07
C ARG A 3 2.40 1.49 -6.33
N LEU A 4 1.94 1.58 -5.08
CA LEU A 4 1.58 0.41 -4.30
C LEU A 4 0.32 -0.27 -4.86
N LYS A 5 0.34 -1.60 -4.83
CA LYS A 5 -0.75 -2.48 -5.23
C LYS A 5 -0.83 -3.68 -4.29
N ALA A 6 -1.31 -3.45 -3.07
CA ALA A 6 -1.47 -4.53 -2.11
C ALA A 6 -2.78 -5.31 -2.34
N THR A 7 -2.71 -6.62 -2.17
CA THR A 7 -3.88 -7.49 -2.00
C THR A 7 -4.02 -7.84 -0.51
N LYS A 8 -5.21 -8.32 -0.10
CA LYS A 8 -5.41 -8.80 1.29
C LYS A 8 -4.34 -9.83 1.68
N THR A 9 -4.07 -10.81 0.82
CA THR A 9 -3.06 -11.85 1.06
C THR A 9 -1.64 -11.28 1.11
N GLY A 10 -1.29 -10.37 0.21
CA GLY A 10 0.04 -9.76 0.17
C GLY A 10 0.33 -8.94 1.43
N LEU A 11 -0.61 -8.07 1.81
CA LEU A 11 -0.46 -7.26 3.03
C LEU A 11 -0.46 -8.12 4.30
N TYR A 12 -1.30 -9.16 4.37
CA TYR A 12 -1.29 -10.11 5.47
C TYR A 12 0.08 -10.77 5.65
N ARG A 13 0.68 -11.28 4.57
CA ARG A 13 2.00 -11.91 4.61
C ARG A 13 3.09 -10.94 5.05
N LEU A 14 3.05 -9.72 4.52
CA LEU A 14 3.99 -8.66 4.91
C LEU A 14 3.88 -8.33 6.41
N VAL A 15 2.67 -8.18 6.94
CA VAL A 15 2.46 -7.89 8.38
C VAL A 15 2.89 -9.07 9.26
N ALA A 16 2.66 -10.31 8.81
CA ALA A 16 3.05 -11.52 9.54
C ALA A 16 4.56 -11.68 9.74
N GLU A 17 5.40 -10.96 8.98
CA GLU A 17 6.86 -10.93 9.19
C GLU A 17 7.26 -10.09 10.41
N TYR A 18 6.38 -9.20 10.88
CA TYR A 18 6.67 -8.26 11.98
C TYR A 18 5.81 -8.49 13.22
N VAL A 19 4.80 -9.36 13.13
CA VAL A 19 3.80 -9.58 14.18
C VAL A 19 3.68 -11.06 14.45
N ASP A 20 4.08 -11.46 15.65
CA ASP A 20 3.83 -12.81 16.16
C ASP A 20 2.33 -13.01 16.43
N ASN A 21 1.84 -14.23 16.20
CA ASN A 21 0.45 -14.62 16.46
C ASN A 21 -0.61 -13.77 15.73
N LEU A 22 -0.32 -13.28 14.52
CA LEU A 22 -1.31 -12.60 13.70
C LEU A 22 -2.56 -13.49 13.51
N PRO A 23 -3.78 -13.00 13.81
CA PRO A 23 -4.99 -13.80 13.70
C PRO A 23 -5.23 -14.33 12.28
N ILE A 24 -5.97 -15.42 12.16
CA ILE A 24 -6.24 -16.04 10.86
C ILE A 24 -6.85 -15.04 9.86
N MET A 25 -6.24 -14.94 8.67
CA MET A 25 -6.55 -13.90 7.68
C MET A 25 -8.05 -13.75 7.35
N ARG A 26 -8.80 -14.86 7.26
CA ARG A 26 -10.20 -14.83 6.80
C ARG A 26 -11.16 -14.20 7.80
N SER A 27 -11.00 -14.46 9.09
CA SER A 27 -11.96 -14.06 10.12
C SER A 27 -11.38 -13.15 11.20
N GLY A 28 -10.06 -13.13 11.38
CA GLY A 28 -9.38 -12.36 12.41
C GLY A 28 -8.73 -11.07 11.92
N THR A 29 -8.78 -10.78 10.61
CA THR A 29 -8.19 -9.57 10.04
C THR A 29 -9.11 -8.89 9.04
N GLN A 30 -9.11 -7.56 9.05
CA GLN A 30 -9.86 -6.71 8.13
C GLN A 30 -8.89 -5.97 7.21
N PHE A 31 -9.01 -6.20 5.92
CA PHE A 31 -8.23 -5.48 4.91
C PHE A 31 -8.97 -4.23 4.46
N ILE A 32 -8.27 -3.10 4.44
CA ILE A 32 -8.80 -1.79 4.07
C ILE A 32 -7.98 -1.28 2.89
N LYS A 33 -8.68 -0.83 1.85
CA LYS A 33 -8.09 -0.04 0.77
C LYS A 33 -8.66 1.37 0.87
N TYR A 34 -7.80 2.36 1.08
CA TYR A 34 -8.27 3.73 1.22
C TYR A 34 -8.72 4.29 -0.13
N PRO A 35 -9.89 4.94 -0.20
CA PRO A 35 -10.35 5.57 -1.43
C PRO A 35 -9.40 6.70 -1.85
N ARG A 36 -9.18 6.84 -3.16
CA ARG A 36 -8.44 7.95 -3.80
C ARG A 36 -6.94 8.01 -3.48
N THR A 37 -6.43 7.16 -2.60
CA THR A 37 -5.00 6.97 -2.37
C THR A 37 -4.60 5.53 -2.71
N GLN A 38 -3.29 5.26 -2.72
CA GLN A 38 -2.75 3.90 -2.86
C GLN A 38 -2.27 3.39 -1.51
N ASP A 39 -3.02 3.75 -0.46
CA ASP A 39 -2.75 3.33 0.90
C ASP A 39 -3.65 2.15 1.25
N TYR A 40 -3.09 1.24 2.04
CA TYR A 40 -3.74 0.03 2.47
C TYR A 40 -3.58 -0.12 3.97
N ALA A 41 -4.54 -0.78 4.61
CA ALA A 41 -4.40 -1.16 6.00
C ALA A 41 -4.87 -2.58 6.27
N LEU A 42 -4.39 -3.11 7.39
CA LEU A 42 -4.84 -4.36 7.96
C LEU A 42 -5.11 -4.14 9.44
N ASP A 43 -6.36 -4.36 9.85
CA ASP A 43 -6.80 -4.25 11.24
C ASP A 43 -7.01 -5.63 11.84
N TRP A 44 -6.68 -5.78 13.11
CA TRP A 44 -6.98 -6.99 13.89
C TRP A 44 -7.08 -6.70 15.38
N ILE A 45 -7.59 -7.68 16.11
CA ILE A 45 -7.58 -7.68 17.58
C ILE A 45 -6.46 -8.60 18.04
N THR A 46 -5.60 -8.09 18.92
CA THR A 46 -4.53 -8.88 19.52
C THR A 46 -5.07 -9.89 20.53
N THR A 47 -4.26 -10.87 20.95
CA THR A 47 -4.62 -11.82 22.00
C THR A 47 -4.90 -11.16 23.35
N GLU A 48 -4.35 -9.96 23.58
CA GLU A 48 -4.56 -9.12 24.76
C GLU A 48 -5.79 -8.21 24.63
N TRP A 49 -6.66 -8.44 23.63
CA TRP A 49 -7.85 -7.62 23.34
C TRP A 49 -7.56 -6.15 22.97
N ASN A 50 -6.30 -5.83 22.64
CA ASN A 50 -5.92 -4.55 22.07
C ASN A 50 -6.29 -4.46 20.58
N THR A 51 -6.54 -3.23 20.12
CA THR A 51 -6.78 -2.94 18.71
C THR A 51 -5.47 -2.70 17.99
N ALA A 52 -5.24 -3.39 16.88
CA ALA A 52 -4.02 -3.24 16.09
C ALA A 52 -4.35 -2.77 14.68
N HIS A 53 -3.52 -1.85 14.18
CA HIS A 53 -3.66 -1.21 12.88
C HIS A 53 -2.31 -1.20 12.18
N ALA A 54 -2.19 -1.97 11.10
CA ALA A 54 -1.06 -1.88 10.18
C ALA A 54 -1.42 -0.98 9.01
N PHE A 55 -0.72 0.14 8.84
CA PHE A 55 -0.89 1.10 7.76
C PHE A 55 0.28 0.99 6.77
N PHE A 56 -0.02 0.67 5.51
CA PHE A 56 0.93 0.50 4.42
C PHE A 56 0.72 1.59 3.37
N SER A 57 1.70 2.48 3.25
CA SER A 57 1.61 3.70 2.43
C SER A 57 2.98 4.10 1.91
N THR A 58 3.02 5.04 0.96
CA THR A 58 4.26 5.69 0.52
C THR A 58 4.40 7.06 1.17
N CYS A 59 5.48 7.28 1.91
CA CYS A 59 5.85 8.60 2.42
C CYS A 59 7.13 9.08 1.72
N MET A 60 7.08 10.27 1.10
CA MET A 60 8.22 10.84 0.37
C MET A 60 8.84 9.88 -0.67
N GLY A 61 7.99 9.13 -1.37
CA GLY A 61 8.41 8.15 -2.39
C GLY A 61 8.97 6.84 -1.83
N ARG A 62 9.00 6.65 -0.51
CA ARG A 62 9.46 5.42 0.15
C ARG A 62 8.28 4.64 0.72
N PRO A 63 8.17 3.33 0.44
CA PRO A 63 7.13 2.49 1.02
C PRO A 63 7.41 2.26 2.51
N LEU A 64 6.41 2.49 3.35
CA LEU A 64 6.47 2.31 4.79
C LEU A 64 5.32 1.44 5.28
N LEU A 65 5.61 0.60 6.27
CA LEU A 65 4.63 -0.10 7.07
C LEU A 65 4.68 0.41 8.51
N SER A 66 3.62 1.07 8.97
CA SER A 66 3.45 1.45 10.36
C SER A 66 2.52 0.45 11.03
N ILE A 67 2.93 -0.13 12.15
CA ILE A 67 2.07 -0.98 12.98
C ILE A 67 1.86 -0.26 14.31
N GLU A 68 0.62 0.09 14.59
CA GLU A 68 0.18 0.72 15.83
C GLU A 68 -0.73 -0.25 16.60
N ILE A 69 -0.50 -0.38 17.91
CA ILE A 69 -1.34 -1.13 18.83
C ILE A 69 -1.86 -0.15 19.87
N LYS A 70 -3.19 -0.10 20.01
CA LYS A 70 -3.89 0.70 21.00
C LYS A 70 -4.60 -0.18 21.99
N ASP A 71 -4.49 0.21 23.24
CA ASP A 71 -5.16 -0.42 24.37
C ASP A 71 -6.67 -0.51 24.09
N GLY A 72 -7.24 -1.71 24.27
CA GLY A 72 -8.63 -1.98 23.92
C GLY A 72 -9.66 -1.19 24.74
N GLU A 73 -9.33 -0.86 26.00
CA GLU A 73 -10.24 -0.17 26.92
C GLU A 73 -10.09 1.35 26.88
N THR A 74 -8.85 1.82 26.87
CA THR A 74 -8.53 3.25 26.99
C THR A 74 -8.28 3.92 25.63
N GLY A 75 -8.03 3.14 24.58
CA GLY A 75 -7.70 3.64 23.24
C GLY A 75 -6.31 4.29 23.14
N LYS A 76 -5.50 4.26 24.21
CA LYS A 76 -4.15 4.83 24.22
C LYS A 76 -3.20 3.97 23.41
N THR A 77 -2.29 4.60 22.66
CA THR A 77 -1.24 3.88 21.95
C THR A 77 -0.30 3.19 22.95
N VAL A 78 -0.26 1.86 22.90
CA VAL A 78 0.62 1.01 23.71
C VAL A 78 1.95 0.80 22.99
N SER A 79 1.89 0.67 21.66
CA SER A 79 3.07 0.45 20.83
C SER A 79 2.89 1.04 19.45
N ARG A 80 3.98 1.54 18.87
CA ARG A 80 4.04 1.94 17.47
C ARG A 80 5.41 1.64 16.92
N LYS A 81 5.46 0.90 15.81
CA LYS A 81 6.69 0.62 15.07
C LYS A 81 6.50 1.00 13.60
N VAL A 82 7.54 1.52 12.98
CA VAL A 82 7.53 1.90 11.56
C VAL A 82 8.69 1.20 10.87
N TYR A 83 8.39 0.50 9.79
CA TYR A 83 9.35 -0.25 8.99
C TYR A 83 9.49 0.44 7.63
N SER A 84 10.74 0.71 7.27
CA SER A 84 11.07 1.09 5.89
C SER A 84 11.17 -0.18 5.06
N LEU A 85 10.48 -0.21 3.94
CA LEU A 85 10.44 -1.37 3.05
C LEU A 85 11.32 -1.12 1.84
N ASP A 86 11.93 -2.19 1.35
CA ASP A 86 12.71 -2.13 0.13
C ASP A 86 11.79 -2.20 -1.10
N MET A 87 12.09 -1.42 -2.12
CA MET A 87 11.24 -1.34 -3.32
C MET A 87 11.37 -2.59 -4.20
N GLN A 88 12.56 -3.19 -4.27
CA GLN A 88 12.82 -4.40 -5.05
C GLN A 88 12.11 -5.61 -4.43
N ASP A 89 12.16 -5.73 -3.10
CA ASP A 89 11.40 -6.77 -2.38
C ASP A 89 9.88 -6.66 -2.63
N LEU A 90 9.33 -5.43 -2.61
CA LEU A 90 7.91 -5.23 -2.92
C LEU A 90 7.56 -5.55 -4.38
N TRP A 91 8.49 -5.34 -5.32
CA TRP A 91 8.33 -5.75 -6.72
C TRP A 91 8.25 -7.27 -6.84
N GLU A 92 9.16 -8.00 -6.20
CA GLU A 92 9.19 -9.46 -6.18
C GLU A 92 7.94 -10.06 -5.55
N ARG A 93 7.36 -9.36 -4.56
CA ARG A 93 6.09 -9.71 -3.92
C ARG A 93 4.85 -9.32 -4.74
N GLY A 94 5.02 -8.59 -5.85
CA GLY A 94 3.92 -8.07 -6.68
C GLY A 94 3.07 -7.03 -5.95
N MET A 95 3.64 -6.33 -4.97
CA MET A 95 2.96 -5.31 -4.15
C MET A 95 3.14 -3.89 -4.70
N VAL A 96 3.75 -3.76 -5.86
CA VAL A 96 3.91 -2.52 -6.61
C VAL A 96 3.58 -2.76 -8.08
N GLU A 97 3.15 -1.71 -8.77
CA GLU A 97 2.92 -1.74 -10.21
C GLU A 97 3.36 -0.45 -10.88
N GLU A 98 3.72 -0.56 -12.16
CA GLU A 98 3.88 0.60 -13.02
C GLU A 98 2.52 1.21 -13.36
N PHE A 99 2.47 2.53 -13.34
CA PHE A 99 1.31 3.32 -13.70
C PHE A 99 1.72 4.57 -14.46
N VAL A 100 0.88 4.95 -15.43
CA VAL A 100 0.98 6.18 -16.22
C VAL A 100 -0.07 7.15 -15.71
N THR A 101 0.34 8.31 -15.24
CA THR A 101 -0.59 9.35 -14.78
C THR A 101 -1.47 9.84 -15.92
N ALA A 102 -2.66 10.36 -15.59
CA ALA A 102 -3.54 10.97 -16.58
C ALA A 102 -2.84 12.13 -17.33
N ALA A 103 -1.94 12.86 -16.66
CA ALA A 103 -1.15 13.91 -17.30
C ALA A 103 -0.13 13.36 -18.29
N GLU A 104 0.61 12.30 -17.93
CA GLU A 104 1.54 11.63 -18.83
C GLU A 104 0.83 11.02 -20.04
N ARG A 105 -0.31 10.37 -19.82
CA ARG A 105 -1.14 9.82 -20.91
C ARG A 105 -1.54 10.90 -21.91
N ARG A 106 -2.05 12.05 -21.45
CA ARG A 106 -2.41 13.18 -22.32
C ARG A 106 -1.20 13.78 -23.06
N ARG A 107 0.01 13.74 -22.48
CA ARG A 107 1.23 14.20 -23.17
C ARG A 107 1.61 13.25 -24.30
N LEU A 108 1.55 11.94 -24.06
CA LEU A 108 1.82 10.93 -25.08
C LEU A 108 0.84 11.02 -26.26
N GLU A 109 -0.45 11.21 -25.97
CA GLU A 109 -1.50 11.38 -27.00
C GLU A 109 -1.28 12.64 -27.85
N ARG A 110 -0.77 13.74 -27.27
CA ARG A 110 -0.47 14.98 -28.00
C ARG A 110 0.84 14.94 -28.79
N GLY A 111 1.79 14.08 -28.40
CA GLY A 111 3.08 13.94 -29.07
C GLY A 111 3.05 13.08 -30.35
N GLY A 112 1.97 12.32 -30.57
CA GLY A 112 1.80 11.46 -31.74
C GLY A 112 1.35 12.18 -33.03
N ASP A 113 1.02 13.47 -32.96
CA ASP A 113 0.31 14.20 -34.03
C ASP A 113 1.20 15.18 -34.82
N ASN A 114 2.51 14.89 -34.93
CA ASN A 114 3.49 15.70 -35.69
C ASN A 114 4.07 14.92 -36.89
N GLY A 115 3.22 14.30 -37.71
CA GLY A 115 3.67 13.46 -38.83
C GLY A 115 2.73 13.43 -40.03
N GLY A 116 2.21 14.58 -40.46
CA GLY A 116 1.27 14.61 -41.58
C GLY A 116 1.12 15.95 -42.27
N LEU A 117 2.21 16.66 -42.57
CA LEU A 117 2.17 17.72 -43.58
C LEU A 117 2.14 17.05 -44.97
N SER A 118 0.94 16.78 -45.47
CA SER A 118 0.73 16.55 -46.90
C SER A 118 1.03 17.84 -47.66
N THR A 119 2.14 17.84 -48.41
CA THR A 119 2.40 18.82 -49.46
C THR A 119 1.38 18.60 -50.59
N ALA A 120 0.42 19.51 -50.72
CA ALA A 120 -0.44 19.58 -51.90
C ALA A 120 0.40 20.11 -53.08
N THR A 121 0.40 19.35 -54.18
CA THR A 121 0.83 19.80 -55.52
C THR A 121 -0.43 20.07 -56.34
#